data_AF-A0A539CQI7-F1
#
_entry.id   AF-A0A539CQI7-F1
#
_cell.length_a   1.000
_cell.length_b   1.000
_cell.length_c   1.000
_cell.angle_alpha   90.00
_cell.angle_beta   90.00
_cell.angle_gamma   90.00
#
_symmetry.space_group_name_H-M   'P 1'
#
loop_
_entity.id
_entity.type
_entity.pdbx_description
1 polymer ?
#
loop_
_entity_poly.entity_id
_entity_poly.type
_entity_poly.pdbx_seq_one_letter_code
_entity_poly.pdbx_strand_id
1 'polypeptide(L)' 'MLYFGPRQGWDFSVTVLPRNSKAFDAAYAALAGLTGRTVRVRGLLDTRFGPQIELSNPDDIEMTGQEEDAQAASPAPR' A
#
# COMPACT_ATOMS: atom_id res chain seq x y z
N MET A 1 -14.56 -8.01 0.44
CA MET A 1 -14.70 -6.54 0.54
C MET A 1 -14.24 -6.12 1.93
N LEU A 2 -13.14 -5.38 2.03
CA LEU A 2 -12.64 -4.85 3.30
C LEU A 2 -13.37 -3.53 3.60
N TYR A 3 -14.04 -3.44 4.75
CA TYR A 3 -14.81 -2.26 5.14
C TYR A 3 -13.99 -1.39 6.11
N PHE A 4 -13.64 -0.17 5.69
CA PHE A 4 -12.81 0.76 6.47
C PHE A 4 -13.61 1.65 7.45
N GLY A 5 -14.83 1.24 7.80
CA GLY A 5 -15.69 1.99 8.73
C GLY A 5 -16.58 3.03 8.05
N PRO A 6 -17.39 3.76 8.85
CA PRO A 6 -18.47 4.62 8.37
C PRO A 6 -18.01 5.93 7.73
N ARG A 7 -16.71 6.27 7.80
CA ARG A 7 -16.12 7.46 7.17
C ARG A 7 -15.40 7.11 5.87
N GLN A 8 -16.13 6.44 4.97
CA GLN A 8 -15.65 6.17 3.61
C GLN A 8 -15.31 7.50 2.92
N GLY A 9 -14.08 7.62 2.41
CA GLY A 9 -13.57 8.86 1.80
C GLY A 9 -12.39 9.51 2.54
N TRP A 10 -12.01 9.03 3.73
CA TRP A 10 -10.64 9.25 4.22
C TRP A 10 -9.72 8.24 3.55
N ASP A 11 -8.77 8.78 2.77
CA ASP A 11 -7.81 8.00 2.01
C ASP A 11 -7.08 7.01 2.92
N PHE A 12 -7.11 5.73 2.55
CA PHE A 12 -6.28 4.72 3.19
C PHE A 12 -4.81 5.14 3.05
N SER A 13 -4.10 5.21 4.17
CA SER A 13 -2.71 5.65 4.17
C SER A 13 -1.75 4.56 4.60
N VAL A 14 -0.58 4.54 3.96
CA VAL A 14 0.55 3.72 4.39
C VAL A 14 1.60 4.66 4.93
N THR A 15 2.07 4.42 6.16
CA THR A 15 3.01 5.29 6.85
C THR A 15 4.33 4.58 7.11
N VAL A 16 5.43 5.33 7.06
CA VAL A 16 6.76 4.87 7.44
C VAL A 16 7.27 5.83 8.50
N LEU A 17 7.67 5.31 9.64
CA LEU A 17 8.21 6.17 10.70
C LEU A 17 9.58 6.73 10.29
N PRO A 18 9.91 8.00 10.66
CA PRO A 18 11.16 8.65 10.24
C PRO A 18 12.42 7.84 10.56
N ARG A 19 12.43 7.09 11.67
CA ARG A 19 13.54 6.21 12.07
C ARG A 19 13.83 5.08 11.07
N ASN A 20 12.83 4.67 10.29
CA ASN A 20 12.94 3.59 9.30
C ASN A 20 13.21 4.12 7.88
N SER A 21 13.08 5.44 7.65
CA SER A 21 13.21 6.08 6.32
C SER A 21 14.43 5.61 5.52
N LYS A 22 15.60 5.55 6.16
CA LYS A 22 16.86 5.15 5.51
C LYS A 22 16.82 3.74 4.92
N ALA A 23 16.12 2.80 5.55
CA ALA A 23 15.99 1.43 5.03
C ALA A 23 15.10 1.40 3.78
N PHE A 24 14.01 2.16 3.78
CA PHE A 24 13.11 2.29 2.63
C PHE A 24 13.77 3.04 1.47
N ASP A 25 14.52 4.11 1.76
CA ASP A 25 15.23 4.87 0.72
C ASP A 25 16.29 4.01 0.03
N ALA A 26 16.99 3.15 0.78
CA ALA A 26 17.95 2.21 0.21
C ALA A 26 17.29 1.12 -0.67
N ALA A 27 16.11 0.63 -0.28
CA ALA A 27 15.40 -0.41 -1.02
C ALA A 27 14.72 0.10 -2.30
N TYR A 28 14.23 1.35 -2.28
CA TYR A 28 13.37 1.90 -3.35
C TYR A 28 13.98 3.07 -4.12
N ALA A 29 15.26 3.41 -3.87
CA ALA A 29 15.91 4.60 -4.42
C ALA A 29 15.10 5.89 -4.11
N ALA A 30 14.70 6.01 -2.84
CA ALA A 30 13.73 6.94 -2.27
C ALA A 30 12.25 6.51 -2.36
N LEU A 31 11.49 6.75 -1.29
CA LEU A 31 10.03 6.51 -1.23
C LEU A 31 9.26 7.20 -2.37
N ALA A 32 9.75 8.34 -2.86
CA ALA A 32 9.17 9.04 -4.00
C ALA A 32 9.11 8.18 -5.28
N GLY A 33 10.00 7.18 -5.41
CA GLY A 33 10.01 6.23 -6.52
C GLY A 33 8.80 5.30 -6.60
N LEU A 34 7.98 5.25 -5.54
CA LEU A 34 6.72 4.50 -5.51
C LEU A 34 5.52 5.30 -6.04
N THR A 35 5.70 6.61 -6.32
CA THR A 35 4.62 7.46 -6.82
C THR A 35 4.12 6.95 -8.17
N GLY A 36 2.81 6.78 -8.30
CA GLY A 36 2.17 6.27 -9.52
C GLY A 36 2.36 4.77 -9.77
N ARG A 37 2.94 4.03 -8.80
CA ARG A 37 3.07 2.58 -8.86
C ARG A 37 2.01 1.91 -8.01
N THR A 38 1.44 0.82 -8.53
CA THR A 38 0.63 -0.10 -7.72
C THR A 38 1.56 -0.99 -6.92
N VAL A 39 1.37 -0.99 -5.60
CA VAL A 39 2.12 -1.84 -4.69
C VAL A 39 1.18 -2.63 -3.79
N ARG A 40 1.63 -3.80 -3.36
CA ARG A 40 1.02 -4.56 -2.28
C ARG A 40 1.74 -4.25 -0.99
N VAL A 41 0.97 -4.11 0.07
CA VAL A 41 1.48 -3.82 1.42
C VAL A 41 0.94 -4.83 2.41
N ARG A 42 1.78 -5.24 3.36
CA ARG A 42 1.42 -6.16 4.43
C ARG A 42 1.68 -5.50 5.77
N GLY A 43 0.72 -5.61 6.70
CA GLY A 43 0.89 -5.05 8.03
C GLY A 43 -0.40 -5.05 8.82
N LEU A 44 -0.34 -4.48 10.02
CA LEU A 44 -1.50 -4.33 10.90
C LEU A 44 -2.29 -3.10 10.49
N LEU A 45 -3.60 -3.28 10.29
CA LEU A 45 -4.53 -2.20 10.05
C LEU A 45 -4.87 -1.49 11.37
N ASP A 46 -4.48 -0.23 11.49
CA ASP A 46 -4.97 0.68 12.52
C ASP A 46 -6.16 1.47 11.96
N THR A 47 -7.15 1.71 12.81
CA THR A 47 -8.39 2.44 12.48
C THR A 47 -8.67 3.60 13.44
N ARG A 48 -7.81 3.84 14.43
CA ARG A 48 -8.02 4.83 15.50
C ARG A 48 -8.13 6.25 14.96
N PHE A 49 -7.36 6.57 13.93
CA PHE A 49 -7.33 7.90 13.28
C PHE A 49 -7.71 7.82 11.80
N GLY A 50 -8.37 6.74 11.38
CA GLY A 50 -8.57 6.38 9.99
C GLY A 50 -7.80 5.10 9.62
N PRO A 51 -8.13 4.50 8.48
CA PRO A 51 -7.54 3.24 8.04
C PRO A 51 -6.08 3.45 7.59
N GLN A 52 -5.14 2.91 8.35
CA GLN A 52 -3.72 3.02 8.03
C GLN A 52 -2.94 1.75 8.31
N ILE A 53 -1.85 1.54 7.57
CA ILE A 53 -0.83 0.52 7.87
C ILE A 53 0.51 1.23 8.07
N GLU A 54 1.12 1.01 9.24
CA GLU A 54 2.50 1.43 9.49
C GLU A 54 3.46 0.33 9.06
N LEU A 55 4.46 0.68 8.24
CA LEU A 55 5.49 -0.24 7.78
C LEU A 55 6.78 -0.07 8.57
N SER A 56 7.36 -1.19 8.96
CA SER A 56 8.63 -1.24 9.68
C SER A 56 9.77 -1.81 8.85
N ASN A 57 9.47 -2.69 7.88
CA ASN A 57 10.47 -3.28 6.99
C ASN A 57 10.10 -3.00 5.51
N PRO A 58 11.05 -2.61 4.64
CA PRO A 58 10.80 -2.56 3.20
C PRO A 58 10.25 -3.87 2.60
N ASP A 59 10.56 -5.04 3.16
CA ASP A 59 10.05 -6.35 2.70
C ASP A 59 8.52 -6.50 2.85
N ASP A 60 7.89 -5.62 3.64
CA ASP A 60 6.43 -5.56 3.79
C ASP A 60 5.73 -4.95 2.56
N ILE A 61 6.50 -4.40 1.60
CA ILE A 61 6.03 -3.90 0.32
C ILE A 61 6.46 -4.85 -0.80
N GLU A 62 5.51 -5.21 -1.65
CA GLU A 62 5.76 -5.96 -2.87
C GLU A 62 5.35 -5.11 -4.08
N MET A 63 6.24 -4.98 -5.07
CA MET A 63 5.89 -4.35 -6.34
C MET A 63 5.09 -5.32 -7.18
N THR A 64 3.80 -5.04 -7.36
CA THR A 64 2.99 -5.74 -8.35
C THR A 64 3.42 -5.31 -9.75
N GLY A 65 4.01 -6.24 -10.50
CA GLY A 65 4.10 -6.10 -11.95
C GLY A 65 2.71 -5.87 -12.52
N GLN A 66 2.63 -5.08 -13.60
CA GLN A 66 1.43 -4.59 -14.30
C GLN A 66 0.37 -5.63 -14.75
N GLU A 67 0.46 -6.89 -14.34
CA GLU A 67 -0.30 -8.01 -14.89
C GLU A 67 -1.68 -8.19 -14.23
N GLU A 68 -1.87 -7.70 -13.00
CA GLU A 68 -3.13 -7.93 -12.27
C GLU A 68 -4.26 -6.95 -12.61
N ASP A 69 -3.94 -5.74 -13.07
CA ASP A 69 -4.93 -4.80 -13.62
C ASP A 69 -5.50 -5.30 -14.97
N ALA A 70 -4.75 -6.09 -15.75
CA ALA A 70 -5.25 -6.72 -16.97
C ALA A 70 -6.15 -7.95 -16.68
N GLN A 71 -5.85 -8.70 -15.62
CA GLN A 71 -6.63 -9.89 -15.25
C GLN A 71 -7.95 -9.52 -14.54
N ALA A 72 -7.98 -8.43 -13.76
CA ALA A 72 -9.21 -7.90 -13.17
C ALA A 72 -10.14 -7.21 -14.19
N ALA A 73 -9.60 -6.77 -15.33
CA ALA A 73 -10.35 -6.15 -16.42
C ALA A 73 -10.98 -7.15 -17.41
N SER A 74 -10.85 -8.46 -17.20
CA SER A 74 -11.62 -9.45 -17.96
C SER A 74 -12.95 -9.76 -17.24
N PRO A 75 -14.08 -9.15 -17.65
CA PRO A 75 -15.38 -9.65 -17.22
C PRO A 75 -15.54 -11.05 -17.80
N ALA A 76 -15.77 -12.04 -16.94
CA ALA A 76 -16.16 -13.37 -17.36
C ALA A 76 -17.36 -13.27 -18.32
N PRO A 77 -17.34 -13.94 -19.49
CA PRO A 77 -18.52 -13.98 -20.35
C PRO A 77 -19.65 -14.71 -19.61
N ARG A 78 -20.85 -14.11 -19.71
CA ARG A 78 -22.12 -14.61 -19.16
C ARG A 78 -22.44 -16.04 -19.55
#